data_AF-A0A3Q2FQD7-F1
#
_entry.id   AF-A0A3Q2FQD7-F1
#
_cell.length_a   1.000
_cell.length_b   1.000
_cell.length_c   1.000
_cell.angle_alpha   90.00
_cell.angle_beta   90.00
_cell.angle_gamma   90.00
#
_symmetry.space_group_name_H-M   'P 1'
#
loop_
_entity.id
_entity.type
_entity.pdbx_description
1 polymer ?
#
loop_
_entity_poly.entity_id
_entity_poly.type
_entity_poly.pdbx_seq_one_letter_code
_entity_poly.pdbx_strand_id
1 'polypeptide(L)'
;CHSGSLSKTLNPTLLQGRRTMAAHCPPRGWVKCTEFILMLCTCDSVKTIKAGGKSELLMHHIRDCLPELKTRINVLAAQYQSLLNSYGEPVEEKSSTLLQLITKFAAEYCNTIEGTAKYIETAELCGGARICYIFHETFGRTLESVDPLGGLTTIDVLTAIRNATGPRPALFVPEVSFELLVKRQIKRLEEPSLRCVELVHEEMQRIIQHCSNYSTQELLRFPKLHDAIVEVVTSLLRRRLPVTNDMVHNLVAIELAYINTKHPDFADAIGLMNNNIDEQRRSRMRDLPPSVPRDKVASPTAPQGEASSVPVTEQGDGGTGSWRGMLKKGEDFLPGDRTTLQPLPSASPMRGHAVNLLDVPVPVSRKLSAREQRDCEVIERLIKSYFLIVRKNIQDSVPKAVMHFLVNHVKDCLQSELVGQLYKTALLNDLLTESEDMAQRRNEAADMLKALQKASQVIAEIRETHMW
;
A
#
# COMPACT_ATOMS: atom_id res chain seq x y z
N CYS A 1 72.84 -11.62 30.58
CA CYS A 1 73.91 -10.84 29.93
C CYS A 1 73.65 -9.36 30.18
N HIS A 2 74.55 -8.74 30.95
CA HIS A 2 74.90 -7.31 31.07
C HIS A 2 73.78 -6.25 30.98
N SER A 3 73.65 -5.23 31.83
CA SER A 3 74.30 -4.64 33.03
C SER A 3 73.84 -3.17 32.97
N GLY A 4 73.47 -2.43 34.01
CA GLY A 4 73.56 -2.66 35.43
C GLY A 4 72.79 -1.57 36.19
N SER A 5 72.68 -1.84 37.49
CA SER A 5 72.15 -1.02 38.57
C SER A 5 72.92 0.30 38.78
N LEU A 6 72.28 1.30 39.38
CA LEU A 6 72.67 1.77 40.72
C LEU A 6 71.67 2.77 41.32
N SER A 7 71.25 2.44 42.53
CA SER A 7 70.51 3.23 43.51
C SER A 7 71.32 4.43 44.03
N LYS A 8 70.64 5.47 44.54
CA LYS A 8 70.58 5.78 45.98
C LYS A 8 69.82 7.07 46.31
N THR A 9 69.04 6.95 47.36
CA THR A 9 68.39 7.94 48.22
C THR A 9 69.36 8.94 48.86
N LEU A 10 68.92 10.19 49.05
CA LEU A 10 69.20 11.05 50.22
C LEU A 10 68.42 12.38 50.15
N ASN A 11 67.71 12.68 51.24
CA ASN A 11 67.16 13.99 51.66
C ASN A 11 68.10 14.51 52.79
N PRO A 12 68.05 15.78 53.32
CA PRO A 12 67.27 16.98 52.96
C PRO A 12 68.05 18.34 53.05
N THR A 13 67.30 19.45 52.90
CA THR A 13 67.48 20.83 53.44
C THR A 13 68.15 21.97 52.63
N LEU A 14 67.34 23.04 52.44
CA LEU A 14 67.62 24.50 52.35
C LEU A 14 68.29 25.09 51.09
N LEU A 15 67.51 25.76 50.24
CA LEU A 15 67.43 27.25 50.14
C LEU A 15 66.62 27.72 48.90
N GLN A 16 65.74 28.70 49.17
CA GLN A 16 65.13 29.71 48.29
C GLN A 16 65.36 29.68 46.76
N GLY A 17 64.27 29.86 46.00
CA GLY A 17 64.32 30.66 44.77
C GLY A 17 63.39 30.25 43.63
N ARG A 18 62.27 30.96 43.48
CA ARG A 18 61.47 31.23 42.25
C ARG A 18 61.75 30.37 41.00
N ARG A 19 60.71 29.71 40.48
CA ARG A 19 60.11 29.99 39.14
C ARG A 19 59.01 28.98 38.76
N THR A 20 57.81 29.53 38.47
CA THR A 20 56.85 29.16 37.41
C THR A 20 56.48 27.68 37.23
N MET A 21 55.31 27.29 37.74
CA MET A 21 54.56 26.15 37.20
C MET A 21 53.57 26.61 36.14
N ALA A 22 53.58 25.88 35.03
CA ALA A 22 52.65 25.94 33.92
C ALA A 22 51.25 25.48 34.34
N ALA A 23 50.23 26.23 33.95
CA ALA A 23 48.84 25.83 34.07
C ALA A 23 48.37 25.13 32.78
N HIS A 24 47.94 23.89 32.94
CA HIS A 24 47.10 23.15 31.99
C HIS A 24 45.76 23.91 31.79
N CYS A 25 45.29 23.89 30.54
CA CYS A 25 44.10 24.58 30.05
C CYS A 25 42.82 23.74 30.25
N PRO A 26 41.72 24.31 30.79
CA PRO A 26 40.35 23.81 30.63
C PRO A 26 39.50 24.76 29.71
N PRO A 27 38.30 24.33 29.26
CA PRO A 27 37.73 24.71 27.97
C PRO A 27 37.07 26.11 27.92
N ARG A 28 36.94 26.60 26.68
CA ARG A 28 36.66 27.98 26.23
C ARG A 28 35.30 28.62 26.63
N GLY A 29 34.66 28.18 27.71
CA GLY A 29 33.41 28.77 28.21
C GLY A 29 33.58 29.76 29.37
N TRP A 30 34.69 29.67 30.11
CA TRP A 30 34.88 30.46 31.35
C TRP A 30 35.46 31.86 31.11
N VAL A 31 35.99 32.14 29.92
CA VAL A 31 36.76 33.37 29.65
C VAL A 31 35.88 34.63 29.60
N LYS A 32 34.58 34.52 29.27
CA LYS A 32 33.71 35.70 29.15
C LYS A 32 33.13 36.21 30.49
N CYS A 33 33.08 35.39 31.54
CA CYS A 33 32.60 35.84 32.85
C CYS A 33 33.72 36.43 33.72
N THR A 34 34.96 35.95 33.58
CA THR A 34 36.10 36.50 34.33
C THR A 34 36.69 37.78 33.71
N GLU A 35 36.58 38.01 32.40
CA GLU A 35 37.03 39.28 31.80
C GLU A 35 36.20 40.48 32.25
N PHE A 36 34.91 40.31 32.55
CA PHE A 36 34.06 41.42 32.99
C PHE A 36 34.34 41.84 34.44
N ILE A 37 34.79 40.90 35.29
CA ILE A 37 35.13 41.18 36.69
C ILE A 37 36.58 41.70 36.82
N LEU A 38 37.51 41.26 35.96
CA LEU A 38 38.89 41.76 35.97
C LEU A 38 39.08 43.11 35.29
N MET A 39 38.23 43.50 34.34
CA MET A 39 38.30 44.81 33.67
C MET A 39 37.95 45.99 34.61
N LEU A 40 37.36 45.70 35.79
CA LEU A 40 37.10 46.70 36.83
C LEU A 40 38.24 46.88 37.84
N CYS A 41 39.29 46.05 37.81
CA CYS A 41 40.35 46.05 38.83
C CYS A 41 41.72 46.60 38.39
N THR A 42 41.88 47.10 37.16
CA THR A 42 43.15 47.70 36.71
C THR A 42 42.95 49.03 36.01
N CYS A 43 42.64 50.07 36.78
CA CYS A 43 42.96 51.43 36.38
C CYS A 43 43.18 52.27 37.64
N ASP A 44 44.31 52.00 38.31
CA ASP A 44 44.78 52.78 39.44
C ASP A 44 45.81 53.79 38.93
N SER A 45 45.38 55.03 38.78
CA SER A 45 46.23 56.21 38.69
C SER A 45 45.40 57.43 39.08
N VAL A 46 45.43 57.79 40.37
CA VAL A 46 45.69 59.14 40.89
C VAL A 46 45.43 59.13 42.40
N LYS A 47 46.50 59.35 43.15
CA LYS A 47 46.53 59.51 44.61
C LYS A 47 45.67 60.70 45.06
N THR A 48 45.13 60.59 46.28
CA THR A 48 44.56 61.66 47.14
C THR A 48 43.28 62.38 46.66
N ILE A 49 42.12 61.74 46.81
CA ILE A 49 40.82 62.42 46.99
C ILE A 49 40.01 61.63 48.02
N LYS A 50 39.71 62.26 49.17
CA LYS A 50 38.72 61.89 50.21
C LYS A 50 38.20 60.44 50.18
N ALA A 51 38.68 59.63 51.12
CA ALA A 51 38.26 58.24 51.36
C ALA A 51 36.77 58.02 51.72
N GLY A 52 35.92 59.05 51.71
CA GLY A 52 34.46 58.92 51.88
C GLY A 52 33.64 59.00 50.58
N GLY A 53 34.02 59.86 49.62
CA GLY A 53 33.12 60.24 48.52
C GLY A 53 33.13 59.33 47.29
N LYS A 54 34.27 58.68 46.95
CA LYS A 54 34.32 57.70 45.85
C LYS A 54 33.66 56.37 46.20
N SER A 55 33.66 56.02 47.49
CA SER A 55 32.96 54.83 47.98
C SER A 55 31.45 55.04 47.91
N GLU A 56 30.93 56.20 48.31
CA GLU A 56 29.49 56.52 48.20
C GLU A 56 28.98 56.49 46.75
N LEU A 57 29.72 57.06 45.80
CA LEU A 57 29.34 57.06 44.38
C LEU A 57 29.29 55.64 43.78
N LEU A 58 30.25 54.79 44.15
CA LEU A 58 30.26 53.38 43.74
C LEU A 58 29.09 52.61 44.37
N MET A 59 28.82 52.82 45.65
CA MET A 59 27.71 52.18 46.35
C MET A 59 26.33 52.62 45.82
N HIS A 60 26.19 53.90 45.45
CA HIS A 60 24.99 54.42 44.81
C HIS A 60 24.76 53.78 43.43
N HIS A 61 25.83 53.70 42.61
CA HIS A 61 25.74 53.06 41.30
C HIS A 61 25.41 51.56 41.40
N ILE A 62 26.02 50.85 42.36
CA ILE A 62 25.67 49.44 42.64
C ILE A 62 24.19 49.33 43.02
N ARG A 63 23.68 50.22 43.88
CA ARG A 63 22.27 50.22 44.32
C ARG A 63 21.29 50.49 43.17
N ASP A 64 21.64 51.37 42.23
CA ASP A 64 20.81 51.68 41.06
C ASP A 64 20.76 50.54 40.05
N CYS A 65 21.87 49.79 39.89
CA CYS A 65 21.97 48.68 38.94
C CYS A 65 21.43 47.34 39.49
N LEU A 66 21.34 47.16 40.81
CA LEU A 66 20.86 45.92 41.44
C LEU A 66 19.43 45.50 41.05
N PRO A 67 18.43 46.41 40.97
CA PRO A 67 17.07 46.06 40.56
C PRO A 67 17.03 45.48 39.13
N GLU A 68 17.76 46.07 38.19
CA GLU A 68 17.84 45.61 36.80
C GLU A 68 18.57 44.27 36.69
N LEU A 69 19.63 44.08 37.47
CA LEU A 69 20.32 42.79 37.54
C LEU A 69 19.40 41.68 38.09
N LYS A 70 18.60 41.99 39.13
CA LYS A 70 17.65 41.05 39.71
C LYS A 70 16.55 40.65 38.73
N THR A 71 15.96 41.61 38.01
CA THR A 71 14.93 41.30 37.01
C THR A 71 15.50 40.41 35.91
N ARG A 72 16.72 40.69 35.44
CA ARG A 72 17.41 39.86 34.44
C ARG A 72 17.70 38.45 34.93
N ILE A 73 18.18 38.29 36.17
CA ILE A 73 18.39 36.97 36.78
C ILE A 73 17.08 36.18 36.87
N ASN A 74 15.98 36.81 37.28
CA ASN A 74 14.68 36.16 37.38
C ASN A 74 14.17 35.70 36.00
N VAL A 75 14.32 36.53 34.96
CA VAL A 75 13.95 36.17 33.58
C VAL A 75 14.79 34.98 33.10
N LEU A 76 16.11 35.03 33.30
CA LEU A 76 17.00 33.92 32.90
C LEU A 76 16.68 32.65 33.69
N ALA A 77 16.42 32.74 35.00
CA ALA A 77 16.07 31.59 35.82
C ALA A 77 14.76 30.95 35.34
N ALA A 78 13.74 31.75 35.01
CA ALA A 78 12.49 31.25 34.44
C ALA A 78 12.71 30.57 33.08
N GLN A 79 13.57 31.14 32.22
CA GLN A 79 13.93 30.53 30.93
C GLN A 79 14.65 29.18 31.10
N TYR A 80 15.67 29.11 31.97
CA TYR A 80 16.37 27.85 32.24
C TYR A 80 15.49 26.82 32.95
N GLN A 81 14.56 27.24 33.80
CA GLN A 81 13.55 26.35 34.38
C GLN A 81 12.64 25.76 33.30
N SER A 82 12.15 26.59 32.36
CA SER A 82 11.36 26.13 31.22
C SER A 82 12.14 25.16 30.32
N LEU A 83 13.43 25.43 30.12
CA LEU A 83 14.33 24.57 29.35
C LEU A 83 14.60 23.22 30.04
N LEU A 84 14.76 23.21 31.36
CA LEU A 84 14.88 21.97 32.14
C LEU A 84 13.59 21.14 32.05
N ASN A 85 12.44 21.81 32.13
CA ASN A 85 11.15 21.15 31.96
C ASN A 85 11.00 20.52 30.57
N SER A 86 11.56 21.13 29.51
CA SER A 86 11.51 20.56 28.16
C SER A 86 12.46 19.37 27.95
N TYR A 87 13.54 19.26 28.72
CA TYR A 87 14.41 18.08 28.73
C TYR A 87 13.89 16.93 29.62
N GLY A 88 12.89 17.21 30.45
CA GLY A 88 12.24 16.26 31.34
C GLY A 88 12.99 15.98 32.64
N GLU A 89 12.31 15.32 33.56
CA GLU A 89 12.81 15.03 34.91
C GLU A 89 13.65 13.74 34.95
N PRO A 90 14.63 13.62 35.88
CA PRO A 90 15.37 12.37 36.08
C PRO A 90 14.40 11.21 36.36
N VAL A 91 14.65 10.06 35.73
CA VAL A 91 13.76 8.89 35.86
C VAL A 91 13.98 8.22 37.22
N GLU A 92 13.10 8.50 38.18
CA GLU A 92 13.12 7.83 39.49
C GLU A 92 12.58 6.39 39.39
N GLU A 93 11.43 6.21 38.74
CA GLU A 93 10.78 4.90 38.59
C GLU A 93 10.79 4.43 37.12
N LYS A 94 11.88 3.77 36.73
CA LYS A 94 12.12 3.27 35.35
C LYS A 94 10.96 2.45 34.78
N SER A 95 10.39 1.57 35.59
CA SER A 95 9.29 0.68 35.17
C SER A 95 8.05 1.49 34.77
N SER A 96 7.64 2.43 35.62
CA SER A 96 6.47 3.28 35.40
C SER A 96 6.67 4.19 34.18
N THR A 97 7.84 4.84 34.09
CA THR A 97 8.17 5.70 32.95
C THR A 97 8.19 4.95 31.62
N LEU A 98 8.76 3.74 31.56
CA LEU A 98 8.73 2.94 30.33
C LEU A 98 7.29 2.63 29.90
N LEU A 99 6.44 2.20 30.83
CA LEU A 99 5.06 1.85 30.53
C LEU A 99 4.26 3.07 30.06
N GLN A 100 4.47 4.24 30.67
CA GLN A 100 3.86 5.50 30.26
C GLN A 100 4.27 5.88 28.83
N LEU A 101 5.57 5.77 28.50
CA LEU A 101 6.08 6.07 27.15
C LEU A 101 5.51 5.11 26.10
N ILE A 102 5.48 3.81 26.38
CA ILE A 102 4.88 2.81 25.48
C ILE A 102 3.39 3.11 25.25
N THR A 103 2.65 3.36 26.33
CA THR A 103 1.21 3.63 26.26
C THR A 103 0.91 4.91 25.47
N LYS A 104 1.71 5.96 25.69
CA LYS A 104 1.60 7.22 24.96
C LYS A 104 1.89 7.02 23.48
N PHE A 105 2.97 6.31 23.14
CA PHE A 105 3.31 5.99 21.75
C PHE A 105 2.20 5.19 21.06
N ALA A 106 1.72 4.10 21.68
CA ALA A 106 0.67 3.27 21.10
C ALA A 106 -0.64 4.04 20.90
N ALA A 107 -1.02 4.88 21.87
CA ALA A 107 -2.20 5.73 21.76
C ALA A 107 -2.06 6.72 20.59
N GLU A 108 -0.93 7.44 20.49
CA GLU A 108 -0.71 8.39 19.39
C GLU A 108 -0.64 7.68 18.03
N TYR A 109 -0.02 6.49 17.94
CA TYR A 109 -0.02 5.67 16.72
C TYR A 109 -1.44 5.33 16.26
N CYS A 110 -2.28 4.84 17.19
CA CYS A 110 -3.68 4.54 16.92
C CYS A 110 -4.47 5.80 16.53
N ASN A 111 -4.26 6.92 17.22
CA ASN A 111 -4.93 8.19 16.92
C ASN A 111 -4.55 8.72 15.52
N THR A 112 -3.30 8.55 15.09
CA THR A 112 -2.86 8.95 13.73
C THR A 112 -3.53 8.09 12.65
N ILE A 113 -3.77 6.80 12.90
CA ILE A 113 -4.55 5.93 11.99
C ILE A 113 -6.02 6.35 11.97
N GLU A 114 -6.59 6.73 13.11
CA GLU A 114 -8.00 7.18 13.18
C GLU A 114 -8.22 8.61 12.65
N GLY A 115 -7.16 9.41 12.52
CA GLY A 115 -7.26 10.82 12.19
C GLY A 115 -7.67 11.72 13.37
N THR A 116 -7.48 11.24 14.61
CA THR A 116 -7.79 11.93 15.87
C THR A 116 -6.53 12.42 16.61
N ALA A 117 -5.37 12.35 15.95
CA ALA A 117 -4.10 12.80 16.52
C ALA A 117 -4.11 14.30 16.85
N LYS A 118 -3.39 14.68 17.91
CA LYS A 118 -3.30 16.08 18.37
C LYS A 118 -2.53 16.96 17.40
N TYR A 119 -1.56 16.38 16.71
CA TYR A 119 -0.73 17.04 15.71
C TYR A 119 -1.13 16.53 14.33
N ILE A 120 -1.98 17.30 13.66
CA ILE A 120 -2.40 17.01 12.29
C ILE A 120 -1.51 17.81 11.34
N GLU A 121 -0.68 17.10 10.58
CA GLU A 121 0.15 17.71 9.55
C GLU A 121 -0.71 18.22 8.38
N THR A 122 -0.55 19.48 8.01
CA THR A 122 -1.34 20.13 6.96
C THR A 122 -0.63 20.16 5.59
N ALA A 123 0.64 19.73 5.55
CA ALA A 123 1.46 19.76 4.35
C ALA A 123 1.22 18.55 3.44
N GLU A 124 1.08 17.36 4.01
CA GLU A 124 0.88 16.11 3.28
C GLU A 124 -0.20 15.21 3.90
N LEU A 125 -0.82 14.39 3.07
CA LEU A 125 -1.81 13.41 3.51
C LEU A 125 -1.10 12.21 4.13
N CYS A 126 -1.29 12.00 5.43
CA CYS A 126 -0.71 10.88 6.19
C CYS A 126 -1.78 10.10 6.97
N GLY A 127 -1.38 8.97 7.53
CA GLY A 127 -2.19 8.19 8.46
C GLY A 127 -3.44 7.59 7.82
N GLY A 128 -4.56 7.63 8.55
CA GLY A 128 -5.83 7.07 8.10
C GLY A 128 -6.36 7.64 6.79
N ALA A 129 -6.21 8.96 6.60
CA ALA A 129 -6.70 9.63 5.41
C ALA A 129 -5.90 9.19 4.16
N ARG A 130 -4.60 8.94 4.31
CA ARG A 130 -3.74 8.42 3.24
C ARG A 130 -4.08 6.97 2.88
N ILE A 131 -4.40 6.14 3.88
CA ILE A 131 -4.89 4.77 3.65
C ILE A 131 -6.20 4.81 2.85
N CYS A 132 -7.14 5.70 3.21
CA CYS A 132 -8.40 5.86 2.47
C CYS A 132 -8.16 6.28 1.00
N TYR A 133 -7.21 7.19 0.77
CA TYR A 133 -6.79 7.57 -0.59
C TYR A 133 -6.21 6.38 -1.36
N ILE A 134 -5.39 5.53 -0.72
CA ILE A 134 -4.85 4.32 -1.36
C ILE A 134 -5.99 3.40 -1.80
N PHE A 135 -7.00 3.17 -0.97
CA PHE A 135 -8.11 2.29 -1.32
C PHE A 135 -8.98 2.80 -2.48
N HIS A 136 -9.31 4.08 -2.48
CA HIS A 136 -10.27 4.63 -3.45
C HIS A 136 -9.58 5.22 -4.68
N GLU A 137 -8.65 6.15 -4.47
CA GLU A 137 -8.04 6.92 -5.55
C GLU A 137 -6.90 6.18 -6.24
N THR A 138 -6.16 5.33 -5.52
CA THR A 138 -5.07 4.56 -6.11
C THR A 138 -5.55 3.21 -6.60
N PHE A 139 -6.04 2.37 -5.68
CA PHE A 139 -6.47 1.01 -5.98
C PHE A 139 -7.73 0.97 -6.85
N GLY A 140 -8.77 1.74 -6.49
CA GLY A 140 -10.00 1.85 -7.28
C GLY A 140 -9.73 2.26 -8.73
N ARG A 141 -8.98 3.35 -8.95
CA ARG A 141 -8.60 3.78 -10.31
C ARG A 141 -7.72 2.77 -11.05
N THR A 142 -6.81 2.09 -10.33
CA THR A 142 -5.97 1.04 -10.93
C THR A 142 -6.84 -0.11 -11.43
N LEU A 143 -7.80 -0.58 -10.63
CA LEU A 143 -8.74 -1.62 -11.08
C LEU A 143 -9.60 -1.15 -12.25
N GLU A 144 -10.09 0.09 -12.22
CA GLU A 144 -10.88 0.66 -13.32
C GLU A 144 -10.12 0.68 -14.64
N SER A 145 -8.80 0.90 -14.60
CA SER A 145 -7.91 0.87 -15.77
C SER A 145 -7.65 -0.53 -16.34
N VAL A 146 -7.95 -1.60 -15.58
CA VAL A 146 -7.87 -2.97 -16.08
C VAL A 146 -9.01 -3.22 -17.05
N ASP A 147 -8.66 -3.25 -18.35
CA ASP A 147 -9.61 -3.54 -19.42
C ASP A 147 -10.18 -4.97 -19.29
N PRO A 148 -11.52 -5.13 -19.21
CA PRO A 148 -12.19 -6.43 -19.19
C PRO A 148 -11.87 -7.34 -20.38
N LEU A 149 -11.54 -6.76 -21.54
CA LEU A 149 -11.18 -7.51 -22.75
C LEU A 149 -9.68 -7.39 -23.07
N GLY A 150 -8.89 -6.86 -22.14
CA GLY A 150 -7.47 -6.64 -22.33
C GLY A 150 -6.74 -7.93 -22.67
N GLY A 151 -6.03 -7.93 -23.79
CA GLY A 151 -5.28 -9.09 -24.29
C GLY A 151 -6.15 -10.24 -24.83
N LEU A 152 -7.45 -10.00 -25.09
CA LEU A 152 -8.31 -10.93 -25.80
C LEU A 152 -8.65 -10.37 -27.18
N THR A 153 -8.06 -10.95 -28.21
CA THR A 153 -8.50 -10.68 -29.58
C THR A 153 -9.70 -11.55 -29.92
N THR A 154 -10.54 -11.10 -30.85
CA THR A 154 -11.66 -11.92 -31.38
C THR A 154 -11.16 -13.26 -31.95
N ILE A 155 -9.93 -13.31 -32.45
CA ILE A 155 -9.28 -14.55 -32.92
C ILE A 155 -8.98 -15.49 -31.75
N ASP A 156 -8.52 -14.98 -30.61
CA ASP A 156 -8.27 -15.78 -29.41
C ASP A 156 -9.59 -16.34 -28.85
N VAL A 157 -10.64 -15.53 -28.83
CA VAL A 157 -11.99 -15.94 -28.43
C VAL A 157 -12.49 -17.07 -29.34
N LEU A 158 -12.38 -16.90 -30.66
CA LEU A 158 -12.76 -17.94 -31.61
C LEU A 158 -11.94 -19.23 -31.41
N THR A 159 -10.63 -19.09 -31.19
CA THR A 159 -9.74 -20.22 -30.97
C THR A 159 -10.14 -20.96 -29.69
N ALA A 160 -10.48 -20.24 -28.61
CA ALA A 160 -11.00 -20.83 -27.39
C ALA A 160 -12.35 -21.55 -27.61
N ILE A 161 -13.27 -20.98 -28.39
CA ILE A 161 -14.55 -21.62 -28.75
C ILE A 161 -14.31 -22.93 -29.52
N ARG A 162 -13.42 -22.91 -30.51
CA ARG A 162 -13.08 -24.10 -31.31
C ARG A 162 -12.40 -25.17 -30.46
N ASN A 163 -11.45 -24.78 -29.61
CA ASN A 163 -10.76 -25.71 -28.72
C ASN A 163 -11.70 -26.32 -27.67
N ALA A 164 -12.63 -25.53 -27.11
CA ALA A 164 -13.64 -26.02 -26.17
C ALA A 164 -14.67 -26.95 -26.84
N THR A 165 -14.96 -26.72 -28.12
CA THR A 165 -15.82 -27.58 -28.93
C THR A 165 -15.16 -28.94 -29.24
N GLY A 166 -13.84 -28.93 -29.42
CA GLY A 166 -13.05 -30.13 -29.67
C GLY A 166 -13.29 -30.73 -31.07
N PRO A 167 -13.29 -32.07 -31.23
CA PRO A 167 -13.29 -32.72 -32.54
C PRO A 167 -14.65 -32.75 -33.24
N ARG A 168 -15.74 -32.33 -32.59
CA ARG A 168 -17.11 -32.44 -33.11
C ARG A 168 -17.65 -31.07 -33.53
N PRO A 169 -18.51 -30.96 -34.57
CA PRO A 169 -19.19 -29.71 -34.87
C PRO A 169 -20.13 -29.28 -33.75
N ALA A 170 -20.07 -28.01 -33.33
CA ALA A 170 -20.93 -27.45 -32.28
C ALA A 170 -22.26 -26.90 -32.84
N LEU A 171 -23.36 -27.22 -32.16
CA LEU A 171 -24.66 -26.59 -32.38
C LEU A 171 -24.81 -25.27 -31.62
N PHE A 172 -24.16 -25.15 -30.46
CA PHE A 172 -24.18 -23.97 -29.59
C PHE A 172 -22.77 -23.63 -29.13
N VAL A 173 -22.54 -22.38 -28.75
CA VAL A 173 -21.25 -21.95 -28.19
C VAL A 173 -21.03 -22.63 -26.83
N PRO A 174 -19.90 -23.34 -26.61
CA PRO A 174 -19.66 -24.01 -25.34
C PRO A 174 -19.46 -23.00 -24.19
N GLU A 175 -20.16 -23.21 -23.06
CA GLU A 175 -20.03 -22.36 -21.86
C GLU A 175 -18.60 -22.32 -21.30
N VAL A 176 -17.89 -23.46 -21.43
CA VAL A 176 -16.48 -23.61 -21.01
C VAL A 176 -15.57 -22.57 -21.67
N SER A 177 -15.87 -22.15 -22.91
CA SER A 177 -15.07 -21.11 -23.58
C SER A 177 -15.15 -19.76 -22.87
N PHE A 178 -16.34 -19.38 -22.39
CA PHE A 178 -16.53 -18.19 -21.57
C PHE A 178 -15.84 -18.34 -20.21
N GLU A 179 -16.02 -19.47 -19.54
CA GLU A 179 -15.44 -19.69 -18.20
C GLU A 179 -13.91 -19.59 -18.18
N LEU A 180 -13.24 -20.20 -19.16
CA LEU A 180 -11.78 -20.16 -19.25
C LEU A 180 -11.27 -18.73 -19.47
N LEU A 181 -11.93 -17.99 -20.36
CA LEU A 181 -11.52 -16.63 -20.73
C LEU A 181 -11.79 -15.64 -19.58
N VAL A 182 -12.94 -15.73 -18.92
CA VAL A 182 -13.25 -14.83 -17.80
C VAL A 182 -12.33 -15.11 -16.60
N LYS A 183 -12.00 -16.37 -16.30
CA LYS A 183 -11.02 -16.71 -15.25
C LYS A 183 -9.63 -16.12 -15.55
N ARG A 184 -9.19 -16.16 -16.82
CA ARG A 184 -7.94 -15.51 -17.23
C ARG A 184 -7.96 -14.01 -16.97
N GLN A 185 -9.11 -13.35 -17.19
CA GLN A 185 -9.26 -11.91 -16.91
C GLN A 185 -9.30 -11.62 -15.40
N ILE A 186 -10.08 -12.37 -14.63
CA ILE A 186 -10.18 -12.20 -13.16
C ILE A 186 -8.80 -12.35 -12.49
N LYS A 187 -7.97 -13.29 -12.94
CA LYS A 187 -6.62 -13.49 -12.39
C LYS A 187 -5.73 -12.24 -12.51
N ARG A 188 -5.97 -11.36 -13.49
CA ARG A 188 -5.22 -10.10 -13.64
C ARG A 188 -5.51 -9.08 -12.53
N LEU A 189 -6.56 -9.29 -11.75
CA LEU A 189 -6.92 -8.42 -10.62
C LEU A 189 -6.05 -8.70 -9.38
N GLU A 190 -5.35 -9.84 -9.33
CA GLU A 190 -4.54 -10.25 -8.20
C GLU A 190 -3.34 -9.33 -7.94
N GLU A 191 -2.56 -9.04 -8.98
CA GLU A 191 -1.37 -8.17 -8.90
C GLU A 191 -1.68 -6.76 -8.36
N PRO A 192 -2.67 -6.00 -8.90
CA PRO A 192 -3.00 -4.69 -8.36
C PRO A 192 -3.58 -4.76 -6.93
N SER A 193 -4.25 -5.87 -6.56
CA SER A 193 -4.72 -6.08 -5.20
C SER A 193 -3.57 -6.31 -4.22
N LEU A 194 -2.56 -7.12 -4.57
CA LEU A 194 -1.36 -7.30 -3.75
C LEU A 194 -0.57 -5.99 -3.63
N ARG A 195 -0.45 -5.22 -4.72
CA ARG A 195 0.20 -3.90 -4.68
C ARG A 195 -0.52 -2.93 -3.73
N CYS A 196 -1.84 -3.01 -3.62
CA CYS A 196 -2.59 -2.23 -2.63
C CYS A 196 -2.18 -2.56 -1.19
N VAL A 197 -1.99 -3.85 -0.87
CA VAL A 197 -1.52 -4.28 0.46
C VAL A 197 -0.14 -3.70 0.77
N GLU A 198 0.78 -3.75 -0.19
CA GLU A 198 2.13 -3.20 -0.04
C GLU A 198 2.12 -1.68 0.22
N LEU A 199 1.32 -0.93 -0.53
CA LEU A 199 1.19 0.52 -0.35
C LEU A 199 0.63 0.88 1.04
N VAL A 200 -0.33 0.12 1.54
CA VAL A 200 -0.85 0.32 2.91
C VAL A 200 0.20 -0.05 3.94
N HIS A 201 0.94 -1.14 3.75
CA HIS A 201 2.04 -1.51 4.63
C HIS A 201 3.13 -0.42 4.69
N GLU A 202 3.52 0.17 3.54
CA GLU A 202 4.44 1.31 3.49
C GLU A 202 3.88 2.52 4.26
N GLU A 203 2.58 2.82 4.13
CA GLU A 203 1.95 3.91 4.89
C GLU A 203 1.95 3.62 6.40
N MET A 204 1.62 2.40 6.82
CA MET A 204 1.68 1.99 8.23
C MET A 204 3.09 2.15 8.83
N GLN A 205 4.14 1.98 8.01
CA GLN A 205 5.52 2.23 8.41
C GLN A 205 5.85 3.73 8.50
N ARG A 206 5.33 4.56 7.58
CA ARG A 206 5.48 6.03 7.65
C ARG A 206 4.89 6.60 8.94
N ILE A 207 3.73 6.08 9.38
CA ILE A 207 3.10 6.51 10.64
C ILE A 207 4.04 6.32 11.83
N ILE A 208 4.86 5.26 11.85
CA ILE A 208 5.85 5.04 12.93
C ILE A 208 6.79 6.24 13.02
N GLN A 209 7.34 6.68 11.88
CA GLN A 209 8.28 7.80 11.83
C GLN A 209 7.61 9.11 12.26
N HIS A 210 6.37 9.32 11.84
CA HIS A 210 5.60 10.51 12.22
C HIS A 210 5.36 10.57 13.75
N CYS A 211 4.88 9.47 14.34
CA CYS A 211 4.63 9.41 15.79
C CYS A 211 5.91 9.52 16.62
N SER A 212 7.01 8.96 16.11
CA SER A 212 8.31 8.96 16.79
C SER A 212 8.97 10.34 16.80
N ASN A 213 8.93 11.05 15.66
CA ASN A 213 9.65 12.31 15.50
C ASN A 213 8.87 13.53 16.02
N TYR A 214 7.54 13.54 15.87
CA TYR A 214 6.73 14.73 16.13
C TYR A 214 5.88 14.61 17.39
N SER A 215 5.16 13.49 17.54
CA SER A 215 4.19 13.32 18.64
C SER A 215 4.84 12.95 19.98
N THR A 216 5.98 12.26 19.93
CA THR A 216 6.62 11.70 21.13
C THR A 216 8.06 12.19 21.29
N GLN A 217 8.27 13.50 21.32
CA GLN A 217 9.61 14.10 21.50
C GLN A 217 10.33 13.61 22.77
N GLU A 218 9.59 13.16 23.79
CA GLU A 218 10.14 12.51 24.98
C GLU A 218 10.89 11.20 24.66
N LEU A 219 10.56 10.50 23.57
CA LEU A 219 11.31 9.31 23.12
C LEU A 219 12.71 9.66 22.60
N LEU A 220 12.92 10.88 22.07
CA LEU A 220 14.24 11.31 21.60
C LEU A 220 15.26 11.40 22.75
N ARG A 221 14.78 11.55 23.99
CA ARG A 221 15.62 11.46 25.18
C ARG A 221 16.21 10.05 25.36
N PHE A 222 15.53 9.01 24.89
CA PHE A 222 15.91 7.60 25.04
C PHE A 222 16.09 6.92 23.66
N PRO A 223 17.20 7.16 22.95
CA PRO A 223 17.41 6.67 21.59
C PRO A 223 17.29 5.15 21.46
N LYS A 224 17.80 4.41 22.45
CA LYS A 224 17.70 2.93 22.47
C LYS A 224 16.25 2.45 22.58
N LEU A 225 15.44 3.10 23.42
CA LEU A 225 14.01 2.79 23.51
C LEU A 225 13.28 3.13 22.22
N HIS A 226 13.57 4.29 21.64
CA HIS A 226 13.05 4.71 20.35
C HIS A 226 13.28 3.64 19.28
N ASP A 227 14.53 3.23 19.09
CA ASP A 227 14.90 2.24 18.07
C ASP A 227 14.23 0.88 18.33
N ALA A 228 14.17 0.46 19.60
CA ALA A 228 13.52 -0.79 19.99
C ALA A 228 12.00 -0.76 19.74
N ILE A 229 11.32 0.36 19.98
CA ILE A 229 9.89 0.52 19.65
C ILE A 229 9.71 0.40 18.14
N VAL A 230 10.47 1.17 17.35
CA VAL A 230 10.40 1.15 15.89
C VAL A 230 10.63 -0.26 15.34
N GLU A 231 11.61 -0.99 15.89
CA GLU A 231 11.90 -2.37 15.50
C GLU A 231 10.73 -3.32 15.80
N VAL A 232 10.15 -3.25 17.00
CA VAL A 232 9.01 -4.11 17.38
C VAL A 232 7.80 -3.85 16.48
N VAL A 233 7.43 -2.58 16.24
CA VAL A 233 6.29 -2.27 15.36
C VAL A 233 6.56 -2.70 13.92
N THR A 234 7.78 -2.45 13.43
CA THR A 234 8.17 -2.86 12.08
C THR A 234 8.14 -4.38 11.91
N SER A 235 8.60 -5.12 12.92
CA SER A 235 8.55 -6.58 12.94
C SER A 235 7.11 -7.09 12.96
N LEU A 236 6.24 -6.48 13.77
CA LEU A 236 4.81 -6.80 13.80
C LEU A 236 4.16 -6.61 12.42
N LEU A 237 4.39 -5.47 11.76
CA LEU A 237 3.88 -5.21 10.41
C LEU A 237 4.37 -6.24 9.39
N ARG A 238 5.67 -6.55 9.39
CA ARG A 238 6.26 -7.57 8.49
C ARG A 238 5.65 -8.95 8.70
N ARG A 239 5.32 -9.32 9.94
CA ARG A 239 4.68 -10.61 10.26
C ARG A 239 3.23 -10.66 9.76
N ARG A 240 2.53 -9.53 9.70
CA ARG A 240 1.13 -9.44 9.26
C ARG A 240 0.96 -9.28 7.75
N LEU A 241 1.98 -8.77 7.06
CA LEU A 241 1.99 -8.61 5.61
C LEU A 241 1.68 -9.93 4.85
N PRO A 242 2.40 -11.06 5.07
CA PRO A 242 2.12 -12.29 4.33
C PRO A 242 0.73 -12.86 4.63
N VAL A 243 0.25 -12.76 5.87
CA VAL A 243 -1.11 -13.20 6.25
C VAL A 243 -2.17 -12.45 5.46
N THR A 244 -1.96 -11.15 5.24
CA THR A 244 -2.88 -10.31 4.47
C THR A 244 -2.78 -10.61 2.98
N ASN A 245 -1.57 -10.85 2.46
CA ASN A 245 -1.35 -11.27 1.08
C ASN A 245 -2.05 -12.60 0.77
N ASP A 246 -1.92 -13.59 1.66
CA ASP A 246 -2.58 -14.89 1.52
C ASP A 246 -4.10 -14.75 1.49
N MET A 247 -4.67 -13.88 2.33
CA MET A 247 -6.10 -13.59 2.31
C MET A 247 -6.53 -12.94 0.99
N VAL A 248 -5.79 -11.95 0.49
CA VAL A 248 -6.09 -11.29 -0.79
C VAL A 248 -5.97 -12.27 -1.97
N HIS A 249 -4.95 -13.13 -1.95
CA HIS A 249 -4.81 -14.23 -2.91
C HIS A 249 -6.03 -15.15 -2.87
N ASN A 250 -6.47 -15.55 -1.67
CA ASN A 250 -7.65 -16.39 -1.49
C ASN A 250 -8.95 -15.71 -1.98
N LEU A 251 -9.12 -14.40 -1.79
CA LEU A 251 -10.27 -13.66 -2.32
C LEU A 251 -10.37 -13.79 -3.83
N VAL A 252 -9.26 -13.62 -4.55
CA VAL A 252 -9.22 -13.80 -6.01
C VAL A 252 -9.43 -15.27 -6.38
N ALA A 253 -8.82 -16.21 -5.64
CA ALA A 253 -8.99 -17.64 -5.88
C ALA A 253 -10.44 -18.10 -5.70
N ILE A 254 -11.19 -17.52 -4.76
CA ILE A 254 -12.62 -17.78 -4.56
C ILE A 254 -13.44 -17.35 -5.78
N GLU A 255 -13.16 -16.18 -6.34
CA GLU A 255 -13.81 -15.69 -7.57
C GLU A 255 -13.46 -16.56 -8.80
N LEU A 256 -12.27 -17.18 -8.82
CA LEU A 256 -11.86 -18.12 -9.86
C LEU A 256 -12.46 -19.53 -9.68
N ALA A 257 -12.83 -19.91 -8.46
CA ALA A 257 -13.31 -21.24 -8.15
C ALA A 257 -14.70 -21.50 -8.75
N TYR A 258 -15.60 -20.51 -8.67
CA TYR A 258 -16.98 -20.65 -9.11
C TYR A 258 -17.50 -19.41 -9.85
N ILE A 259 -18.10 -19.64 -11.03
CA ILE A 259 -18.72 -18.59 -11.84
C ILE A 259 -20.23 -18.66 -11.65
N ASN A 260 -20.80 -17.64 -11.01
CA ASN A 260 -22.23 -17.59 -10.74
C ASN A 260 -23.01 -16.92 -11.88
N THR A 261 -23.41 -17.71 -12.88
CA THR A 261 -24.23 -17.20 -14.01
C THR A 261 -25.65 -16.78 -13.60
N LYS A 262 -26.07 -17.05 -12.36
CA LYS A 262 -27.37 -16.61 -11.80
C LYS A 262 -27.25 -15.31 -10.99
N HIS A 263 -26.11 -14.63 -11.01
CA HIS A 263 -25.96 -13.35 -10.33
C HIS A 263 -27.01 -12.34 -10.87
N PRO A 264 -27.76 -11.61 -10.02
CA PRO A 264 -28.83 -10.70 -10.46
C PRO A 264 -28.36 -9.71 -11.54
N ASP A 265 -27.28 -8.98 -11.27
CA ASP A 265 -26.72 -8.00 -12.20
C ASP A 265 -26.22 -8.63 -13.52
N PHE A 266 -25.88 -9.93 -13.51
CA PHE A 266 -25.44 -10.64 -14.71
C PHE A 266 -26.63 -11.15 -15.53
N ALA A 267 -27.66 -11.67 -14.86
CA ALA A 267 -28.89 -12.13 -15.49
C ALA A 267 -29.63 -10.97 -16.18
N ASP A 268 -29.66 -9.80 -15.54
CA ASP A 268 -30.25 -8.59 -16.11
C ASP A 268 -29.47 -8.10 -17.34
N ALA A 269 -28.13 -8.16 -17.28
CA ALA A 269 -27.28 -7.82 -18.43
C ALA A 269 -27.54 -8.77 -19.62
N ILE A 270 -27.69 -10.07 -19.37
CA ILE A 270 -28.04 -11.06 -20.41
C ILE A 270 -29.45 -10.80 -20.97
N GLY A 271 -30.43 -10.52 -20.11
CA GLY A 271 -31.81 -10.20 -20.52
C GLY A 271 -31.89 -8.99 -21.45
N LEU A 272 -31.16 -7.91 -21.12
CA LEU A 272 -31.04 -6.73 -21.97
C LEU A 272 -30.34 -7.01 -23.30
N MET A 273 -29.33 -7.90 -23.31
CA MET A 273 -28.66 -8.33 -24.54
C MET A 273 -29.60 -9.07 -25.49
N ASN A 274 -30.42 -9.98 -24.97
CA ASN A 274 -31.38 -10.73 -25.78
C ASN A 274 -32.43 -9.79 -26.40
N ASN A 275 -32.96 -8.83 -25.62
CA ASN A 275 -33.92 -7.86 -26.11
C ASN A 275 -33.35 -6.98 -27.24
N ASN A 276 -32.12 -6.48 -27.08
CA ASN A 276 -31.47 -5.65 -28.11
C ASN A 276 -31.15 -6.44 -29.39
N ILE A 277 -30.78 -7.72 -29.29
CA ILE A 277 -30.55 -8.59 -30.45
C ILE A 277 -31.87 -8.82 -31.21
N ASP A 278 -32.97 -9.03 -30.50
CA ASP A 278 -34.29 -9.25 -31.09
C ASP A 278 -34.88 -7.98 -31.71
N GLU A 279 -34.59 -6.82 -31.14
CA GLU A 279 -34.99 -5.52 -31.68
C GLU A 279 -34.19 -5.17 -32.95
N GLN A 280 -32.88 -5.45 -32.95
CA GLN A 280 -32.02 -5.28 -34.11
C GLN A 280 -32.37 -6.27 -35.25
N ARG A 281 -32.85 -7.47 -34.93
CA ARG A 281 -33.46 -8.40 -35.90
C ARG A 281 -34.76 -7.86 -36.48
N ARG A 282 -35.64 -7.29 -35.63
CA ARG A 282 -36.92 -6.68 -36.07
C ARG A 282 -36.72 -5.43 -36.93
N SER A 283 -35.71 -4.61 -36.62
CA SER A 283 -35.33 -3.45 -37.44
C SER A 283 -34.82 -3.87 -38.82
N ARG A 284 -33.93 -4.88 -38.90
CA ARG A 284 -33.44 -5.41 -40.19
C ARG A 284 -34.54 -6.05 -41.05
N MET A 285 -35.58 -6.61 -40.44
CA MET A 285 -36.76 -7.11 -41.17
C MET A 285 -37.67 -5.99 -41.70
N ARG A 286 -37.56 -4.77 -41.15
CA ARG A 286 -38.39 -3.62 -41.54
C ARG A 286 -37.79 -2.81 -42.70
N ASP A 287 -36.49 -2.95 -42.97
CA ASP A 287 -35.75 -2.19 -44.01
C ASP A 287 -35.66 -2.91 -45.38
N LEU A 288 -36.43 -3.97 -45.61
CA LEU A 288 -36.53 -4.60 -46.94
C LEU A 288 -37.47 -3.78 -47.85
N PRO A 289 -37.05 -3.34 -49.05
CA PRO A 289 -37.91 -2.56 -49.93
C PRO A 289 -39.05 -3.42 -50.51
N PRO A 290 -40.28 -2.89 -50.67
CA PRO A 290 -41.35 -3.61 -51.31
C PRO A 290 -41.08 -3.68 -52.82
N SER A 291 -40.93 -4.89 -53.37
CA SER A 291 -40.88 -5.11 -54.82
C SER A 291 -42.25 -4.83 -55.45
N VAL A 292 -42.29 -3.93 -56.45
CA VAL A 292 -43.46 -3.48 -57.22
C VAL A 292 -43.65 -4.34 -58.50
N PRO A 293 -44.67 -4.11 -59.36
CA PRO A 293 -45.96 -4.83 -59.50
C PRO A 293 -46.07 -5.70 -60.78
N ARG A 294 -47.13 -6.52 -60.92
CA ARG A 294 -47.46 -7.19 -62.19
C ARG A 294 -48.90 -6.92 -62.63
N ASP A 295 -49.04 -6.43 -63.86
CA ASP A 295 -50.28 -5.99 -64.52
C ASP A 295 -51.28 -7.10 -64.88
N LYS A 296 -52.53 -6.66 -64.91
CA LYS A 296 -53.84 -7.16 -65.40
C LYS A 296 -53.89 -8.34 -66.39
N VAL A 297 -54.95 -9.17 -66.30
CA VAL A 297 -56.08 -9.26 -67.27
C VAL A 297 -57.27 -10.07 -66.73
N ALA A 298 -58.46 -9.45 -66.82
CA ALA A 298 -59.85 -9.92 -66.95
C ALA A 298 -60.48 -11.06 -66.10
N SER A 299 -61.55 -10.69 -65.41
CA SER A 299 -62.67 -11.48 -64.84
C SER A 299 -63.73 -11.81 -65.93
N PRO A 300 -64.75 -12.70 -65.74
CA PRO A 300 -65.82 -12.44 -64.76
C PRO A 300 -66.58 -13.65 -64.12
N THR A 301 -67.19 -13.36 -62.97
CA THR A 301 -68.50 -13.82 -62.42
C THR A 301 -68.77 -15.29 -62.08
N ALA A 302 -69.08 -15.56 -60.78
CA ALA A 302 -70.42 -15.91 -60.25
C ALA A 302 -70.35 -16.34 -58.75
N PRO A 303 -71.46 -16.29 -57.98
CA PRO A 303 -71.44 -15.93 -56.55
C PRO A 303 -71.71 -17.07 -55.54
N GLN A 304 -71.36 -16.76 -54.28
CA GLN A 304 -72.00 -17.06 -52.96
C GLN A 304 -72.83 -18.34 -52.71
N GLY A 305 -72.62 -18.92 -51.53
CA GLY A 305 -73.54 -19.82 -50.80
C GLY A 305 -72.75 -20.76 -49.88
N GLU A 306 -72.54 -20.42 -48.60
CA GLU A 306 -73.39 -20.75 -47.43
C GLU A 306 -73.24 -22.18 -46.86
N ALA A 307 -72.97 -22.19 -45.55
CA ALA A 307 -73.48 -23.09 -44.51
C ALA A 307 -73.05 -24.58 -44.43
N SER A 308 -72.29 -24.83 -43.34
CA SER A 308 -72.67 -25.72 -42.22
C SER A 308 -72.43 -27.24 -42.26
N SER A 309 -71.95 -27.70 -41.09
CA SER A 309 -72.25 -28.95 -40.36
C SER A 309 -71.70 -30.31 -40.84
N VAL A 310 -70.62 -30.73 -40.16
CA VAL A 310 -70.38 -32.02 -39.43
C VAL A 310 -71.69 -32.84 -39.22
N PRO A 311 -71.73 -34.21 -39.31
CA PRO A 311 -70.97 -35.05 -38.36
C PRO A 311 -70.62 -36.53 -38.67
N VAL A 312 -69.94 -37.11 -37.66
CA VAL A 312 -69.83 -38.50 -37.14
C VAL A 312 -68.85 -39.54 -37.74
N THR A 313 -67.94 -40.01 -36.86
CA THR A 313 -67.44 -41.41 -36.58
C THR A 313 -66.86 -42.28 -37.72
N GLU A 314 -65.89 -43.18 -37.55
CA GLU A 314 -65.58 -44.12 -36.45
C GLU A 314 -64.18 -44.76 -36.67
N GLN A 315 -63.56 -45.30 -35.60
CA GLN A 315 -62.65 -46.47 -35.48
C GLN A 315 -61.68 -46.85 -36.64
N GLY A 316 -60.42 -47.25 -36.44
CA GLY A 316 -59.67 -47.69 -35.28
C GLY A 316 -58.39 -48.41 -35.75
N ASP A 317 -57.44 -48.54 -34.82
CA ASP A 317 -56.36 -49.52 -34.72
C ASP A 317 -55.15 -49.53 -35.69
N GLY A 318 -53.97 -49.59 -35.06
CA GLY A 318 -52.99 -50.65 -35.33
C GLY A 318 -51.91 -50.43 -36.40
N GLY A 319 -50.65 -50.34 -35.94
CA GLY A 319 -49.60 -51.19 -36.52
C GLY A 319 -48.47 -50.53 -37.30
N THR A 320 -47.28 -50.61 -36.70
CA THR A 320 -45.92 -50.33 -37.19
C THR A 320 -45.43 -51.19 -38.37
N GLY A 321 -44.49 -50.67 -39.18
CA GLY A 321 -43.56 -51.46 -40.03
C GLY A 321 -43.07 -50.68 -41.26
N SER A 322 -41.84 -50.15 -41.27
CA SER A 322 -40.59 -50.79 -41.72
C SER A 322 -40.61 -51.25 -43.19
N TRP A 323 -39.89 -50.54 -44.06
CA TRP A 323 -39.64 -50.94 -45.46
C TRP A 323 -38.15 -51.17 -45.70
N ARG A 324 -37.80 -52.40 -46.08
CA ARG A 324 -36.51 -52.85 -46.61
C ARG A 324 -36.77 -53.51 -47.96
N GLY A 325 -35.88 -53.28 -48.94
CA GLY A 325 -35.83 -53.95 -50.25
C GLY A 325 -35.25 -53.00 -51.30
N MET A 326 -34.41 -53.38 -52.26
CA MET A 326 -34.21 -54.69 -52.87
C MET A 326 -32.91 -54.70 -53.71
N LEU A 327 -32.14 -55.79 -53.62
CA LEU A 327 -31.07 -56.19 -54.56
C LEU A 327 -31.70 -56.98 -55.72
N LYS A 328 -31.16 -56.88 -56.93
CA LYS A 328 -31.36 -57.90 -57.99
C LYS A 328 -30.10 -58.04 -58.86
N LYS A 329 -29.78 -59.30 -59.18
CA LYS A 329 -28.58 -59.87 -59.82
C LYS A 329 -29.02 -60.67 -61.08
N GLY A 330 -28.11 -60.89 -62.04
CA GLY A 330 -28.13 -61.97 -63.06
C GLY A 330 -27.52 -61.51 -64.40
N GLU A 331 -26.26 -61.85 -64.75
CA GLU A 331 -25.71 -63.07 -65.45
C GLU A 331 -25.76 -62.94 -67.00
N ASP A 332 -24.87 -63.40 -67.90
CA ASP A 332 -23.44 -63.86 -67.95
C ASP A 332 -23.05 -64.19 -69.44
N PHE A 333 -21.75 -64.46 -69.72
CA PHE A 333 -21.07 -65.16 -70.89
C PHE A 333 -20.70 -64.38 -72.19
N LEU A 334 -19.53 -64.50 -72.91
CA LEU A 334 -18.11 -65.00 -72.86
C LEU A 334 -17.42 -64.59 -74.26
N PRO A 335 -16.20 -65.01 -74.73
CA PRO A 335 -14.85 -64.41 -74.54
C PRO A 335 -13.93 -64.22 -75.82
N GLY A 336 -12.68 -63.67 -75.65
CA GLY A 336 -11.48 -63.77 -76.56
C GLY A 336 -11.23 -62.59 -77.53
N ASP A 337 -10.04 -62.12 -77.95
CA ASP A 337 -8.60 -62.51 -77.91
C ASP A 337 -7.68 -61.27 -78.24
N ARG A 338 -6.36 -61.42 -78.04
CA ARG A 338 -5.15 -60.55 -78.19
C ARG A 338 -5.15 -59.55 -79.39
N THR A 339 -4.43 -58.41 -79.40
CA THR A 339 -2.94 -58.29 -79.53
C THR A 339 -2.49 -56.80 -79.55
N THR A 340 -1.28 -56.59 -79.03
CA THR A 340 -0.33 -55.46 -79.00
C THR A 340 -0.32 -54.44 -80.16
N LEU A 341 -0.02 -53.16 -79.87
CA LEU A 341 1.02 -52.30 -80.51
C LEU A 341 1.08 -50.89 -79.87
N GLN A 342 2.25 -50.52 -79.35
CA GLN A 342 2.75 -49.16 -79.03
C GLN A 342 3.70 -48.71 -80.19
N PRO A 343 4.13 -47.42 -80.38
CA PRO A 343 4.76 -46.59 -79.31
C PRO A 343 4.81 -45.03 -79.41
N LEU A 344 5.13 -44.41 -78.25
CA LEU A 344 5.86 -43.13 -77.94
C LEU A 344 5.21 -41.74 -78.17
N PRO A 345 5.66 -40.67 -77.45
CA PRO A 345 5.81 -40.51 -76.00
C PRO A 345 5.15 -39.22 -75.48
N SER A 346 4.64 -39.19 -74.24
CA SER A 346 4.34 -37.93 -73.57
C SER A 346 4.68 -38.00 -72.09
N ALA A 347 5.29 -36.93 -71.63
CA ALA A 347 6.05 -36.78 -70.40
C ALA A 347 5.26 -37.14 -69.14
N SER A 348 5.93 -37.84 -68.22
CA SER A 348 5.49 -38.00 -66.84
C SER A 348 5.59 -36.67 -66.09
N PRO A 349 4.55 -36.19 -65.38
CA PRO A 349 4.73 -35.26 -64.29
C PRO A 349 5.16 -36.03 -63.04
N MET A 350 6.22 -35.52 -62.43
CA MET A 350 6.90 -36.04 -61.25
C MET A 350 5.96 -36.25 -60.06
N ARG A 351 6.33 -37.24 -59.23
CA ARG A 351 5.91 -37.46 -57.83
C ARG A 351 5.32 -36.20 -57.19
N GLY A 352 4.01 -36.23 -56.94
CA GLY A 352 3.35 -35.27 -56.06
C GLY A 352 4.05 -35.25 -54.70
N HIS A 353 4.43 -34.04 -54.28
CA HIS A 353 4.94 -33.79 -52.95
C HIS A 353 3.87 -34.23 -51.95
N ALA A 354 4.23 -35.12 -51.01
CA ALA A 354 3.41 -35.36 -49.84
C ALA A 354 3.32 -34.03 -49.08
N VAL A 355 2.15 -33.38 -49.12
CA VAL A 355 1.88 -32.19 -48.33
C VAL A 355 1.88 -32.65 -46.87
N ASN A 356 2.93 -32.32 -46.13
CA ASN A 356 3.05 -32.64 -44.72
C ASN A 356 2.07 -31.73 -43.96
N LEU A 357 0.83 -32.20 -43.78
CA LEU A 357 -0.33 -31.44 -43.29
C LEU A 357 -0.32 -31.25 -41.76
N LEU A 358 0.71 -31.74 -41.06
CA LEU A 358 0.71 -31.88 -39.60
C LEU A 358 1.37 -30.72 -38.86
N ASP A 359 2.16 -29.88 -39.52
CA ASP A 359 3.07 -28.95 -38.82
C ASP A 359 3.04 -27.49 -39.32
N VAL A 360 1.89 -27.07 -39.86
CA VAL A 360 1.64 -25.66 -40.12
C VAL A 360 0.72 -25.13 -39.01
N PRO A 361 1.16 -24.16 -38.18
CA PRO A 361 0.24 -23.39 -37.36
C PRO A 361 -0.79 -22.78 -38.30
N VAL A 362 -2.02 -23.31 -38.33
CA VAL A 362 -3.05 -22.85 -39.27
C VAL A 362 -3.30 -21.39 -38.93
N PRO A 363 -2.92 -20.42 -39.79
CA PRO A 363 -3.18 -19.03 -39.50
C PRO A 363 -4.69 -18.88 -39.53
N VAL A 364 -5.28 -18.37 -38.44
CA VAL A 364 -6.69 -17.96 -38.39
C VAL A 364 -6.86 -16.65 -39.21
N SER A 365 -6.30 -16.61 -40.41
CA SER A 365 -6.44 -15.51 -41.35
C SER A 365 -7.52 -15.83 -42.40
N ARG A 366 -8.58 -16.52 -41.97
CA ARG A 366 -9.83 -16.67 -42.71
C ARG A 366 -10.79 -15.59 -42.23
N LYS A 367 -11.46 -14.89 -43.16
CA LYS A 367 -12.56 -13.98 -42.81
C LYS A 367 -13.57 -14.76 -41.97
N LEU A 368 -13.87 -14.24 -40.78
CA LEU A 368 -14.78 -14.86 -39.82
C LEU A 368 -16.16 -15.05 -40.47
N SER A 369 -16.78 -16.22 -40.29
CA SER A 369 -18.16 -16.40 -40.73
C SER A 369 -19.08 -15.51 -39.91
N ALA A 370 -20.21 -15.08 -40.49
CA ALA A 370 -21.20 -14.27 -39.77
C ALA A 370 -21.81 -14.97 -38.54
N ARG A 371 -21.65 -16.29 -38.42
CA ARG A 371 -22.01 -17.04 -37.21
C ARG A 371 -20.92 -16.91 -36.16
N GLU A 372 -19.68 -17.23 -36.51
CA GLU A 372 -18.52 -17.14 -35.60
C GLU A 372 -18.32 -15.72 -35.05
N GLN A 373 -18.55 -14.71 -35.88
CA GLN A 373 -18.48 -13.31 -35.46
C GLN A 373 -19.50 -13.01 -34.35
N ARG A 374 -20.75 -13.46 -34.51
CA ARG A 374 -21.80 -13.28 -33.50
C ARG A 374 -21.50 -14.08 -32.23
N ASP A 375 -20.99 -15.29 -32.38
CA ASP A 375 -20.63 -16.16 -31.27
C ASP A 375 -19.51 -15.51 -30.41
N CYS A 376 -18.50 -14.91 -31.06
CA CYS A 376 -17.45 -14.17 -30.36
C CYS A 376 -17.99 -12.92 -29.67
N GLU A 377 -18.84 -12.14 -30.34
CA GLU A 377 -19.45 -10.93 -29.75
C GLU A 377 -20.29 -11.26 -28.50
N VAL A 378 -21.00 -12.39 -28.50
CA VAL A 378 -21.76 -12.85 -27.32
C VAL A 378 -20.79 -13.16 -26.17
N ILE A 379 -19.72 -13.93 -26.43
CA ILE A 379 -18.74 -14.28 -25.40
C ILE A 379 -18.02 -13.05 -24.85
N GLU A 380 -17.58 -12.12 -25.71
CA GLU A 380 -16.93 -10.87 -25.29
C GLU A 380 -17.84 -10.04 -24.36
N ARG A 381 -19.14 -9.95 -24.69
CA ARG A 381 -20.11 -9.24 -23.83
C ARG A 381 -20.33 -9.93 -22.50
N LEU A 382 -20.42 -11.26 -22.48
CA LEU A 382 -20.56 -12.04 -21.24
C LEU A 382 -19.32 -11.88 -20.35
N ILE A 383 -18.11 -11.98 -20.93
CA ILE A 383 -16.84 -11.74 -20.21
C ILE A 383 -16.86 -10.35 -19.59
N LYS A 384 -17.17 -9.32 -20.39
CA LYS A 384 -17.19 -7.94 -19.91
C LYS A 384 -18.18 -7.75 -18.76
N SER A 385 -19.40 -8.26 -18.89
CA SER A 385 -20.43 -8.10 -17.86
C SER A 385 -20.04 -8.80 -16.56
N TYR A 386 -19.61 -10.06 -16.62
CA TYR A 386 -19.23 -10.82 -15.41
C TYR A 386 -17.97 -10.26 -14.75
N PHE A 387 -16.94 -9.93 -15.54
CA PHE A 387 -15.70 -9.36 -15.03
C PHE A 387 -15.93 -8.05 -14.27
N LEU A 388 -16.82 -7.17 -14.76
CA LEU A 388 -17.11 -5.90 -14.08
C LEU A 388 -17.78 -6.10 -12.72
N ILE A 389 -18.61 -7.13 -12.56
CA ILE A 389 -19.21 -7.51 -11.28
C ILE A 389 -18.11 -7.96 -10.30
N VAL A 390 -17.26 -8.90 -10.73
CA VAL A 390 -16.14 -9.40 -9.91
C VAL A 390 -15.18 -8.28 -9.53
N ARG A 391 -14.85 -7.39 -10.46
CA ARG A 391 -13.99 -6.23 -10.21
C ARG A 391 -14.57 -5.33 -9.12
N LYS A 392 -15.87 -5.07 -9.15
CA LYS A 392 -16.57 -4.27 -8.12
C LYS A 392 -16.54 -4.97 -6.76
N ASN A 393 -16.72 -6.29 -6.73
CA ASN A 393 -16.62 -7.07 -5.49
C ASN A 393 -15.20 -7.02 -4.91
N ILE A 394 -14.17 -7.15 -5.73
CA ILE A 394 -12.76 -7.06 -5.32
C ILE A 394 -12.42 -5.65 -4.81
N GLN A 395 -12.93 -4.61 -5.46
CA GLN A 395 -12.73 -3.22 -5.05
C GLN A 395 -13.23 -2.94 -3.62
N ASP A 396 -14.24 -3.67 -3.15
CA ASP A 396 -14.79 -3.55 -1.80
C ASP A 396 -14.16 -4.54 -0.80
N SER A 397 -13.93 -5.79 -1.23
CA SER A 397 -13.45 -6.86 -0.34
C SER A 397 -11.97 -6.75 0.01
N VAL A 398 -11.11 -6.28 -0.89
CA VAL A 398 -9.67 -6.13 -0.62
C VAL A 398 -9.39 -5.06 0.47
N PRO A 399 -9.94 -3.83 0.40
CA PRO A 399 -9.80 -2.87 1.49
C PRO A 399 -10.26 -3.41 2.84
N LYS A 400 -11.37 -4.14 2.88
CA LYS A 400 -11.88 -4.77 4.11
C LYS A 400 -10.92 -5.81 4.67
N ALA A 401 -10.33 -6.64 3.80
CA ALA A 401 -9.33 -7.63 4.21
C ALA A 401 -8.08 -6.95 4.78
N VAL A 402 -7.56 -5.92 4.11
CA VAL A 402 -6.39 -5.15 4.59
C VAL A 402 -6.68 -4.49 5.93
N MET A 403 -7.85 -3.84 6.06
CA MET A 403 -8.25 -3.23 7.33
C MET A 403 -8.34 -4.25 8.45
N HIS A 404 -8.91 -5.43 8.19
CA HIS A 404 -9.08 -6.45 9.22
C HIS A 404 -7.76 -7.15 9.61
N PHE A 405 -7.01 -7.67 8.63
CA PHE A 405 -5.86 -8.54 8.89
C PHE A 405 -4.55 -7.78 9.20
N LEU A 406 -4.44 -6.53 8.74
CA LEU A 406 -3.26 -5.68 8.95
C LEU A 406 -3.56 -4.53 9.91
N VAL A 407 -4.41 -3.58 9.51
CA VAL A 407 -4.55 -2.29 10.22
C VAL A 407 -5.15 -2.48 11.62
N ASN A 408 -6.34 -3.07 11.72
CA ASN A 408 -7.04 -3.28 12.98
C ASN A 408 -6.29 -4.26 13.87
N HIS A 409 -5.75 -5.34 13.31
CA HIS A 409 -4.95 -6.29 14.07
C HIS A 409 -3.73 -5.62 14.73
N VAL A 410 -2.99 -4.79 13.99
CA VAL A 410 -1.86 -4.06 14.57
C VAL A 410 -2.35 -3.08 15.62
N LYS A 411 -3.40 -2.32 15.36
CA LYS A 411 -3.99 -1.38 16.31
C LYS A 411 -4.35 -2.05 17.65
N ASP A 412 -4.99 -3.21 17.60
CA ASP A 412 -5.47 -3.92 18.79
C ASP A 412 -4.34 -4.62 19.56
N CYS A 413 -3.30 -5.09 18.86
CA CYS A 413 -2.20 -5.86 19.45
C CYS A 413 -0.93 -5.03 19.73
N LEU A 414 -0.84 -3.79 19.24
CA LEU A 414 0.38 -2.98 19.34
C LEU A 414 0.84 -2.79 20.78
N GLN A 415 -0.09 -2.40 21.67
CA GLN A 415 0.21 -2.15 23.07
C GLN A 415 0.73 -3.43 23.77
N SER A 416 0.06 -4.57 23.56
CA SER A 416 0.45 -5.83 24.20
C SER A 416 1.76 -6.38 23.66
N GLU A 417 2.04 -6.22 22.37
CA GLU A 417 3.32 -6.60 21.75
C GLU A 417 4.48 -5.72 22.25
N LEU A 418 4.29 -4.40 22.30
CA LEU A 418 5.31 -3.48 22.84
C LEU A 418 5.62 -3.77 24.31
N VAL A 419 4.59 -3.94 25.14
CA VAL A 419 4.78 -4.29 26.55
C VAL A 419 5.44 -5.67 26.68
N GLY A 420 4.98 -6.68 25.95
CA GLY A 420 5.53 -8.03 26.00
C GLY A 420 7.01 -8.12 25.61
N GLN A 421 7.46 -7.29 24.66
CA GLN A 421 8.85 -7.30 24.20
C GLN A 421 9.76 -6.40 25.02
N LEU A 422 9.30 -5.20 25.39
CA LEU A 422 10.15 -4.14 25.96
C LEU A 422 10.08 -4.07 27.48
N TYR A 423 8.97 -4.46 28.11
CA TYR A 423 8.80 -4.40 29.56
C TYR A 423 9.45 -5.59 30.27
N LYS A 424 10.79 -5.64 30.23
CA LYS A 424 11.62 -6.67 30.87
C LYS A 424 12.61 -6.02 31.83
N THR A 425 12.71 -6.52 33.06
CA THR A 425 13.58 -5.95 34.11
C THR A 425 15.04 -5.83 33.67
N ALA A 426 15.53 -6.78 32.87
CA ALA A 426 16.88 -6.76 32.32
C ALA A 426 17.13 -5.62 31.31
N LEU A 427 16.09 -5.20 30.57
CA LEU A 427 16.20 -4.20 29.51
C LEU A 427 15.93 -2.78 30.02
N LEU A 428 15.27 -2.61 31.18
CA LEU A 428 14.90 -1.30 31.72
C LEU A 428 16.08 -0.32 31.82
N ASN A 429 17.24 -0.81 32.27
CA ASN A 429 18.43 0.04 32.42
C ASN A 429 19.06 0.43 31.08
N ASP A 430 18.98 -0.45 30.09
CA ASP A 430 19.58 -0.24 28.77
C ASP A 430 18.69 0.64 27.89
N LEU A 431 17.40 0.34 27.82
CA LEU A 431 16.43 1.07 27.00
C LEU A 431 16.26 2.53 27.46
N LEU A 432 16.22 2.77 28.77
CA LEU A 432 16.10 4.12 29.33
C LEU A 432 17.45 4.82 29.53
N THR A 433 18.44 4.49 28.69
CA THR A 433 19.69 5.26 28.63
C THR A 433 19.42 6.59 27.93
N GLU A 434 19.73 7.69 28.61
CA GLU A 434 19.59 9.02 28.02
C GLU A 434 20.65 9.25 26.94
N SER A 435 20.28 10.04 25.91
CA SER A 435 21.27 10.57 24.97
C SER A 435 22.30 11.45 25.68
N GLU A 436 23.59 11.30 25.36
CA GLU A 436 24.68 12.10 25.93
C GLU A 436 24.45 13.61 25.71
N ASP A 437 24.00 13.99 24.51
CA ASP A 437 23.71 15.39 24.16
C ASP A 437 22.59 15.98 25.03
N MET A 438 21.53 15.20 25.27
CA MET A 438 20.39 15.61 26.10
C MET A 438 20.79 15.68 27.57
N ALA A 439 21.55 14.69 28.05
CA ALA A 439 22.07 14.66 29.41
C ALA A 439 23.01 15.86 29.66
N GLN A 440 23.89 16.17 28.72
CA GLN A 440 24.81 17.30 28.81
C GLN A 440 24.04 18.63 28.83
N ARG A 441 23.12 18.86 27.87
CA ARG A 441 22.31 20.09 27.83
C ARG A 441 21.47 20.27 29.09
N ARG A 442 20.90 19.19 29.64
CA ARG A 442 20.18 19.23 30.91
C ARG A 442 21.10 19.60 32.07
N ASN A 443 22.29 19.01 32.13
CA ASN A 443 23.25 19.30 33.20
C ASN A 443 23.74 20.75 33.14
N GLU A 444 24.05 21.26 31.95
CA GLU A 444 24.41 22.66 31.72
C GLU A 444 23.28 23.62 32.13
N ALA A 445 22.03 23.32 31.76
CA ALA A 445 20.86 24.10 32.15
C ALA A 445 20.62 24.06 33.68
N ALA A 446 20.81 22.90 34.32
CA ALA A 446 20.70 22.73 35.76
C ALA A 446 21.78 23.50 36.53
N ASP A 447 23.02 23.47 36.04
CA ASP A 447 24.14 24.21 36.63
C ASP A 447 23.95 25.72 36.48
N MET A 448 23.49 26.18 35.32
CA MET A 448 23.13 27.59 35.11
C MET A 448 21.97 28.03 36.02
N LEU A 449 20.94 27.20 36.18
CA LEU A 449 19.84 27.51 37.09
C LEU A 449 20.32 27.60 38.55
N LYS A 450 21.16 26.65 39.01
CA LYS A 450 21.78 26.71 40.34
C LYS A 450 22.63 27.97 40.52
N ALA A 451 23.39 28.38 39.52
CA ALA A 451 24.19 29.60 39.56
C ALA A 451 23.30 30.85 39.68
N LEU A 452 22.20 30.91 38.93
CA LEU A 452 21.23 32.01 38.99
C LEU A 452 20.48 32.06 40.32
N GLN A 453 20.12 30.90 40.88
CA GLN A 453 19.52 30.82 42.23
C GLN A 453 20.49 31.33 43.31
N LYS A 454 21.76 30.94 43.25
CA LYS A 454 22.81 31.48 44.13
C LYS A 454 22.98 32.99 43.94
N ALA A 455 22.99 33.49 42.71
CA ALA A 455 23.09 34.92 42.43
C ALA A 455 21.89 35.70 43.00
N SER A 456 20.69 35.13 42.92
CA SER A 456 19.48 35.69 43.53
C SER A 456 19.59 35.77 45.07
N GLN A 457 20.12 34.71 45.70
CA GLN A 457 20.37 34.67 47.14
C GLN A 457 21.40 35.72 47.57
N VAL A 458 22.52 35.85 46.84
CA VAL A 458 23.54 36.86 47.11
C VAL A 458 22.98 38.29 46.98
N ILE A 459 22.12 38.55 45.98
CA ILE A 459 21.45 39.85 45.84
C ILE A 459 20.50 40.12 47.03
N ALA A 460 19.83 39.09 47.56
CA ALA A 460 19.00 39.22 48.74
C ALA A 460 19.82 39.57 49.99
N GLU A 461 20.97 38.92 50.20
CA GLU A 461 21.90 39.19 51.30
C GLU A 461 22.47 40.62 51.22
N ILE A 462 22.86 41.08 50.02
CA ILE A 462 23.36 42.45 49.81
C ILE A 462 22.30 43.48 50.24
N ARG A 463 21.02 43.23 49.93
CA ARG A 463 19.92 44.10 50.33
C ARG A 463 19.77 44.18 51.85
N GLU A 464 19.97 43.07 52.56
CA GLU A 464 19.91 43.01 54.03
C GLU A 464 21.11 43.72 54.68
N THR A 465 22.31 43.59 54.12
CA THR A 465 23.50 44.29 54.63
C THR A 465 23.48 45.81 54.42
N HIS A 466 22.67 46.32 53.49
CA HIS A 466 22.50 47.76 53.22
C HIS A 466 21.33 48.43 53.96
N MET A 467 20.71 47.72 54.91
CA MET A 467 19.72 48.26 55.84
C MET A 467 20.34 48.97 57.07
N TRP A 468 21.63 49.31 57.03
CA TRP A 468 22.35 50.09 58.06
C TRP A 468 22.96 51.36 57.47
#